data_AF-A0AAN8GTM6-F1
#
_entry.id   AF-A0AAN8GTM6-F1
#
_cell.length_a   1.000
_cell.length_b   1.000
_cell.length_c   1.000
_cell.angle_alpha   90.00
_cell.angle_beta   90.00
_cell.angle_gamma   90.00
#
_symmetry.space_group_name_H-M   'P 1'
#
loop_
_entity.id
_entity.type
_entity.pdbx_description
1 polymer ?
#
loop_
_entity_poly.entity_id
_entity_poly.type
_entity_poly.pdbx_seq_one_letter_code
_entity_poly.pdbx_strand_id
1 'polypeptide(L)'
;MSGNSSLLFFVFLLLYLFVLFSDSLVIYIICSQQALHRPMFAFVGSFLLNSLTASTLIYPKLLSDLLLSGAGLVQVSRTLCLCQGFLVSSLGGSSFMLLSAMAFDRYLSICHPMHYAVLVTPAKVVLMLLLCWMLPVILVGVSTLLDSRLPLCRAQLDRAYCNIYSIVSLSCGGAAAQLSGIYILLIVTATVFLPAAFMLFSYARILFICLRRSRSFSSKALQTCLPHLLVFFNYSISVYLDLMLRHLQSNRESDTTLITSMVILVPTVLNPVVYGLKLKEVFTHVKRLLSCRRDS
;
A
#
# COMPACT_ATOMS: atom_id res chain seq x y z
N MET A 1 22.54 18.82 -16.90
CA MET A 1 21.80 17.98 -15.93
C MET A 1 21.07 18.78 -14.82
N SER A 2 21.34 20.08 -14.63
CA SER A 2 20.66 20.92 -13.60
C SER A 2 19.16 21.21 -13.87
N GLY A 3 18.73 21.36 -15.13
CA GLY A 3 17.32 21.68 -15.45
C GLY A 3 16.30 20.57 -15.14
N ASN A 4 16.70 19.30 -15.18
CA ASN A 4 15.78 18.17 -14.94
C ASN A 4 15.53 17.92 -13.45
N SER A 5 16.55 18.10 -12.58
CA SER A 5 16.40 17.87 -11.14
C SER A 5 15.43 18.83 -10.48
N SER A 6 15.44 20.12 -10.88
CA SER A 6 14.49 21.12 -10.37
C SER A 6 13.05 20.82 -10.80
N LEU A 7 12.83 20.46 -12.07
CA LEU A 7 11.50 20.05 -12.55
C LEU A 7 10.96 18.85 -11.74
N LEU A 8 11.80 17.84 -11.52
CA LEU A 8 11.44 16.63 -10.80
C LEU A 8 11.13 16.90 -9.32
N PHE A 9 11.91 17.79 -8.68
CA PHE A 9 11.61 18.25 -7.33
C PHE A 9 10.20 18.84 -7.24
N PHE A 10 9.84 19.76 -8.15
CA PHE A 10 8.50 20.35 -8.16
C PHE A 10 7.40 19.32 -8.44
N VAL A 11 7.64 18.38 -9.36
CA VAL A 11 6.69 17.28 -9.64
C VAL A 11 6.47 16.42 -8.40
N PHE A 12 7.53 15.96 -7.73
CA PHE A 12 7.39 15.13 -6.53
C PHE A 12 6.77 15.89 -5.36
N LEU A 13 7.06 17.18 -5.21
CA LEU A 13 6.45 18.03 -4.20
C LEU A 13 4.95 18.18 -4.44
N LEU A 14 4.52 18.43 -5.68
CA LEU A 14 3.10 18.52 -6.03
C LEU A 14 2.38 17.19 -5.80
N LEU A 15 2.99 16.07 -6.17
CA LEU A 15 2.44 14.75 -5.90
C LEU A 15 2.32 14.47 -4.40
N TYR A 16 3.33 14.86 -3.61
CA TYR A 16 3.31 14.72 -2.15
C TYR A 16 2.13 15.49 -1.53
N LEU A 17 2.00 16.77 -1.88
CA LEU A 17 0.91 17.64 -1.40
C LEU A 17 -0.45 17.11 -1.83
N PHE A 18 -0.56 16.60 -3.06
CA PHE A 18 -1.79 15.98 -3.55
C PHE A 18 -2.18 14.76 -2.73
N VAL A 19 -1.27 13.82 -2.49
CA VAL A 19 -1.53 12.62 -1.68
C VAL A 19 -1.90 13.01 -0.25
N LEU A 20 -1.13 13.91 0.38
CA LEU A 20 -1.43 14.40 1.73
C LEU A 20 -2.84 14.98 1.84
N PHE A 21 -3.18 15.90 0.94
CA PHE A 21 -4.47 16.58 0.97
C PHE A 21 -5.62 15.60 0.70
N SER A 22 -5.48 14.78 -0.34
CA SER A 22 -6.56 13.91 -0.79
C SER A 22 -6.81 12.72 0.15
N ASP A 23 -5.79 12.04 0.64
CA ASP A 23 -5.93 10.96 1.62
C ASP A 23 -6.49 11.50 2.94
N SER A 24 -5.98 12.65 3.43
CA SER A 24 -6.47 13.29 4.65
C SER A 24 -7.93 13.73 4.50
N LEU A 25 -8.32 14.26 3.35
CA LEU A 25 -9.70 14.65 3.07
C LEU A 25 -10.64 13.44 3.10
N VAL A 26 -10.25 12.32 2.49
CA VAL A 26 -11.07 11.10 2.50
C VAL A 26 -11.18 10.54 3.92
N ILE A 27 -10.09 10.49 4.68
CA ILE A 27 -10.11 10.09 6.10
C ILE A 27 -11.04 11.01 6.92
N TYR A 28 -10.90 12.33 6.75
CA TYR A 28 -11.74 13.32 7.42
C TYR A 28 -13.22 13.10 7.12
N ILE A 29 -13.57 12.84 5.86
CA ILE A 29 -14.97 12.55 5.47
C ILE A 29 -15.46 11.26 6.11
N ILE A 30 -14.66 10.20 6.17
CA ILE A 30 -15.02 8.94 6.83
C ILE A 30 -15.28 9.17 8.32
N CYS A 31 -14.42 9.92 9.01
CA CYS A 31 -14.54 10.19 10.44
C CYS A 31 -15.68 11.15 10.78
N SER A 32 -15.97 12.12 9.91
CA SER A 32 -17.00 13.13 10.16
C SER A 32 -18.42 12.58 10.00
N GLN A 33 -18.56 11.37 9.48
CA GLN A 33 -19.86 10.88 9.02
C GLN A 33 -20.24 9.51 9.57
N GLN A 34 -21.19 9.56 10.49
CA GLN A 34 -21.77 8.36 11.10
C GLN A 34 -22.38 7.40 10.06
N ALA A 35 -22.92 7.90 8.94
CA ALA A 35 -23.45 7.06 7.87
C ALA A 35 -22.37 6.18 7.19
N LEU A 36 -21.09 6.57 7.29
CA LEU A 36 -19.94 5.84 6.77
C LEU A 36 -19.26 4.97 7.84
N HIS A 37 -19.76 4.89 9.08
CA HIS A 37 -19.21 3.99 10.12
C HIS A 37 -19.54 2.51 9.88
N ARG A 38 -19.28 2.03 8.66
CA ARG A 38 -19.34 0.61 8.29
C ARG A 38 -17.95 0.00 8.34
N PRO A 39 -17.85 -1.32 8.64
CA PRO A 39 -16.58 -2.06 8.69
C PRO A 39 -15.63 -1.77 7.52
N MET A 40 -16.16 -1.78 6.29
CA MET A 40 -15.40 -1.48 5.07
C MET A 40 -14.65 -0.14 5.13
N PHE A 41 -15.28 0.93 5.61
CA PHE A 41 -14.67 2.27 5.62
C PHE A 41 -13.61 2.39 6.71
N ALA A 42 -13.68 1.61 7.79
CA ALA A 42 -12.61 1.52 8.77
C ALA A 42 -11.33 0.90 8.15
N PHE A 43 -11.48 -0.12 7.30
CA PHE A 43 -10.36 -0.67 6.53
C PHE A 43 -9.81 0.32 5.51
N VAL A 44 -10.68 1.05 4.78
CA VAL A 44 -10.26 2.09 3.84
C VAL A 44 -9.50 3.21 4.55
N GLY A 45 -10.02 3.72 5.67
CA GLY A 45 -9.35 4.77 6.46
C GLY A 45 -7.98 4.32 6.96
N SER A 46 -7.87 3.07 7.43
CA SER A 46 -6.59 2.48 7.86
C SER A 46 -5.61 2.31 6.69
N PHE A 47 -6.11 1.94 5.51
CA PHE A 47 -5.31 1.83 4.29
C PHE A 47 -4.78 3.19 3.82
N LEU A 48 -5.60 4.24 3.88
CA LEU A 48 -5.18 5.61 3.57
C LEU A 48 -4.22 6.17 4.62
N LEU A 49 -4.37 5.78 5.90
CA LEU A 49 -3.39 6.12 6.93
C LEU A 49 -2.02 5.49 6.64
N ASN A 50 -1.99 4.22 6.20
CA ASN A 50 -0.74 3.59 5.75
C ASN A 50 -0.14 4.35 4.55
N SER A 51 -0.97 4.77 3.60
CA SER A 51 -0.58 5.56 2.42
C SER A 51 0.09 6.89 2.85
N LEU A 52 -0.57 7.68 3.69
CA LEU A 52 -0.03 8.94 4.24
C LEU A 52 1.31 8.76 4.96
N THR A 53 1.39 7.72 5.80
CA THR A 53 2.59 7.43 6.59
C THR A 53 3.75 7.01 5.67
N ALA A 54 3.49 6.15 4.70
CA ALA A 54 4.47 5.72 3.71
C ALA A 54 4.95 6.89 2.83
N SER A 55 4.03 7.75 2.38
CA SER A 55 4.37 8.95 1.61
C SER A 55 5.26 9.89 2.43
N THR A 56 4.93 10.14 3.70
CA THR A 56 5.74 11.00 4.57
C THR A 56 7.12 10.42 4.88
N LEU A 57 7.30 9.09 4.79
CA LEU A 57 8.60 8.45 4.96
C LEU A 57 9.47 8.49 3.70
N ILE A 58 8.85 8.48 2.51
CA ILE A 58 9.55 8.35 1.22
C ILE A 58 9.77 9.72 0.56
N TYR A 59 8.73 10.56 0.47
CA TYR A 59 8.80 11.82 -0.28
C TYR A 59 9.79 12.84 0.30
N PRO A 60 9.84 13.12 1.62
CA PRO A 60 10.78 14.09 2.15
C PRO A 60 12.24 13.72 1.89
N LYS A 61 12.56 12.42 2.01
CA LYS A 61 13.90 11.91 1.71
C LYS A 61 14.22 12.01 0.22
N LEU A 62 13.28 11.63 -0.65
CA LEU A 62 13.46 11.76 -2.10
C LEU A 62 13.68 13.23 -2.50
N LEU A 63 12.90 14.16 -1.92
CA LEU A 63 13.03 15.59 -2.16
C LEU A 63 14.36 16.14 -1.63
N SER A 64 14.82 15.71 -0.45
CA SER A 64 16.13 16.10 0.07
C SER A 64 17.27 15.57 -0.80
N ASP A 65 17.17 14.33 -1.24
CA ASP A 65 18.18 13.70 -2.08
C ASP A 65 18.27 14.40 -3.45
N LEU A 66 17.14 14.85 -4.02
CA LEU A 66 17.12 15.64 -5.26
C LEU A 66 17.73 17.04 -5.11
N LEU A 67 17.52 17.70 -3.97
CA LEU A 67 18.16 18.99 -3.66
C LEU A 67 19.67 18.84 -3.46
N LEU A 68 20.09 17.77 -2.78
CA LEU A 68 21.48 17.46 -2.46
C LEU A 68 22.23 16.76 -3.60
N SER A 69 21.53 16.31 -4.65
CA SER A 69 22.14 15.68 -5.84
C SER A 69 23.17 16.55 -6.54
N GLY A 70 23.20 17.87 -6.27
CA GLY A 70 24.25 18.78 -6.72
C GLY A 70 25.52 18.81 -5.85
N ALA A 71 25.53 18.17 -4.68
CA ALA A 71 26.54 18.38 -3.62
C ALA A 71 27.34 17.12 -3.20
N GLY A 72 27.09 15.94 -3.76
CA GLY A 72 27.87 14.71 -3.53
C GLY A 72 27.09 13.53 -2.93
N LEU A 73 27.81 12.45 -2.60
CA LEU A 73 27.26 11.18 -2.09
C LEU A 73 26.44 11.38 -0.79
N VAL A 74 25.15 11.05 -0.80
CA VAL A 74 24.31 11.10 0.41
C VAL A 74 24.65 9.92 1.33
N GLN A 75 25.32 10.20 2.45
CA GLN A 75 25.63 9.18 3.45
C GLN A 75 24.40 8.91 4.34
N VAL A 76 23.81 7.73 4.21
CA VAL A 76 22.71 7.27 5.06
C VAL A 76 23.28 6.36 6.16
N SER A 77 23.04 6.72 7.42
CA SER A 77 23.39 5.84 8.55
C SER A 77 22.68 4.49 8.44
N ARG A 78 23.39 3.40 8.78
CA ARG A 78 22.83 2.04 8.80
C ARG A 78 21.55 1.96 9.62
N THR A 79 21.49 2.62 10.76
CA THR A 79 20.31 2.63 11.65
C THR A 79 19.11 3.30 10.99
N LEU A 80 19.34 4.39 10.26
CA LEU A 80 18.29 5.09 9.52
C LEU A 80 17.79 4.22 8.35
N CYS A 81 18.69 3.51 7.67
CA CYS A 81 18.37 2.55 6.62
C CYS A 81 17.47 1.43 7.16
N LEU A 82 17.87 0.79 8.26
CA LEU A 82 17.11 -0.28 8.92
C LEU A 82 15.72 0.20 9.35
N CYS A 83 15.64 1.38 9.97
CA CYS A 83 14.37 1.98 10.39
C CYS A 83 13.46 2.26 9.19
N GLN A 84 14.00 2.86 8.12
CA GLN A 84 13.24 3.12 6.90
C GLN A 84 12.73 1.81 6.27
N GLY A 85 13.59 0.80 6.14
CA GLY A 85 13.22 -0.50 5.60
C GLY A 85 12.14 -1.19 6.43
N PHE A 86 12.27 -1.18 7.75
CA PHE A 86 11.29 -1.72 8.68
C PHE A 86 9.91 -1.08 8.50
N LEU A 87 9.85 0.26 8.49
CA LEU A 87 8.58 0.99 8.37
C LEU A 87 7.94 0.77 6.99
N VAL A 88 8.70 0.91 5.90
CA VAL A 88 8.18 0.73 4.53
C VAL A 88 7.66 -0.70 4.34
N SER A 89 8.42 -1.72 4.75
CA SER A 89 8.02 -3.12 4.60
C SER A 89 6.80 -3.47 5.48
N SER A 90 6.73 -2.95 6.71
CA SER A 90 5.59 -3.18 7.60
C SER A 90 4.31 -2.55 7.06
N LEU A 91 4.38 -1.29 6.60
CA LEU A 91 3.24 -0.58 6.00
C LEU A 91 2.80 -1.25 4.69
N GLY A 92 3.74 -1.67 3.86
CA GLY A 92 3.45 -2.39 2.62
C GLY A 92 2.71 -3.70 2.87
N GLY A 93 3.23 -4.55 3.77
CA GLY A 93 2.55 -5.80 4.16
C GLY A 93 1.17 -5.55 4.76
N SER A 94 1.06 -4.53 5.61
CA SER A 94 -0.22 -4.13 6.19
C SER A 94 -1.26 -3.71 5.14
N SER A 95 -0.83 -2.96 4.12
CA SER A 95 -1.71 -2.54 3.03
C SER A 95 -2.30 -3.71 2.24
N PHE A 96 -1.52 -4.77 1.98
CA PHE A 96 -2.03 -6.00 1.35
C PHE A 96 -2.99 -6.78 2.27
N MET A 97 -2.70 -6.84 3.57
CA MET A 97 -3.61 -7.45 4.54
C MET A 97 -4.93 -6.67 4.65
N LEU A 98 -4.89 -5.34 4.62
CA LEU A 98 -6.09 -4.49 4.61
C LEU A 98 -6.90 -4.67 3.32
N LEU A 99 -6.25 -4.78 2.15
CA LEU A 99 -6.92 -5.11 0.89
C LEU A 99 -7.63 -6.47 0.94
N SER A 100 -6.99 -7.47 1.55
CA SER A 100 -7.59 -8.78 1.81
C SER A 100 -8.78 -8.71 2.77
N ALA A 101 -8.67 -7.93 3.85
CA ALA A 101 -9.77 -7.71 4.80
C ALA A 101 -10.97 -7.00 4.15
N MET A 102 -10.73 -6.01 3.27
CA MET A 102 -11.77 -5.37 2.47
C MET A 102 -12.46 -6.37 1.52
N ALA A 103 -11.69 -7.27 0.88
CA ALA A 103 -12.24 -8.32 0.04
C ALA A 103 -13.09 -9.32 0.84
N PHE A 104 -12.65 -9.68 2.05
CA PHE A 104 -13.41 -10.53 2.97
C PHE A 104 -14.74 -9.91 3.40
N ASP A 105 -14.73 -8.64 3.82
CA ASP A 105 -15.94 -7.89 4.18
C ASP A 105 -16.95 -7.88 3.01
N ARG A 106 -16.46 -7.57 1.80
CA ARG A 106 -17.28 -7.57 0.59
C ARG A 106 -17.82 -8.96 0.27
N TYR A 107 -16.98 -9.99 0.37
CA TYR A 107 -17.37 -11.37 0.13
C TYR A 107 -18.51 -11.81 1.06
N LEU A 108 -18.37 -11.58 2.37
CA LEU A 108 -19.40 -11.92 3.35
C LEU A 108 -20.69 -11.13 3.09
N SER A 109 -20.59 -9.84 2.78
CA SER A 109 -21.77 -8.99 2.55
C SER A 109 -22.60 -9.43 1.34
N ILE A 110 -21.96 -9.97 0.29
CA ILE A 110 -22.61 -10.37 -0.97
C ILE A 110 -23.01 -11.85 -0.95
N CYS A 111 -22.09 -12.72 -0.53
CA CYS A 111 -22.26 -14.17 -0.64
C CYS A 111 -23.01 -14.77 0.55
N HIS A 112 -22.91 -14.15 1.73
CA HIS A 112 -23.50 -14.65 2.97
C HIS A 112 -24.22 -13.55 3.79
N PRO A 113 -25.20 -12.83 3.19
CA PRO A 113 -25.86 -11.70 3.84
C PRO A 113 -26.54 -12.05 5.17
N MET A 114 -27.11 -13.26 5.28
CA MET A 114 -27.79 -13.75 6.49
C MET A 114 -26.82 -13.91 7.68
N HIS A 115 -25.55 -14.23 7.43
CA HIS A 115 -24.55 -14.43 8.48
C HIS A 115 -23.66 -13.20 8.70
N TYR A 116 -23.71 -12.19 7.83
CA TYR A 116 -22.84 -11.03 7.88
C TYR A 116 -22.88 -10.31 9.24
N ALA A 117 -24.08 -10.08 9.79
CA ALA A 117 -24.25 -9.38 11.07
C ALA A 117 -23.65 -10.13 12.28
N VAL A 118 -23.56 -11.47 12.20
CA VAL A 118 -22.98 -12.32 13.26
C VAL A 118 -21.47 -12.50 13.06
N LEU A 119 -21.03 -12.57 11.80
CA LEU A 119 -19.64 -12.77 11.43
C LEU A 119 -18.82 -11.49 11.53
N VAL A 120 -19.38 -10.33 11.19
CA VAL A 120 -18.71 -9.04 11.16
C VAL A 120 -19.29 -8.13 12.25
N THR A 121 -18.73 -8.26 13.46
CA THR A 121 -19.05 -7.39 14.59
C THR A 121 -17.97 -6.32 14.76
N PRO A 122 -18.28 -5.16 15.37
CA PRO A 122 -17.29 -4.10 15.60
C PRO A 122 -16.02 -4.60 16.32
N ALA A 123 -16.17 -5.48 17.31
CA ALA A 123 -15.04 -6.08 18.03
C ALA A 123 -14.13 -6.92 17.10
N LYS A 124 -14.72 -7.70 16.19
CA LYS A 124 -13.96 -8.48 15.20
C LYS A 124 -13.27 -7.58 14.18
N VAL A 125 -13.90 -6.48 13.77
CA VAL A 125 -13.28 -5.49 12.86
C VAL A 125 -12.05 -4.88 13.51
N VAL A 126 -12.13 -4.46 14.78
CA VAL A 126 -10.98 -3.95 15.53
C VAL A 126 -9.88 -5.00 15.63
N LEU A 127 -10.23 -6.25 15.94
CA LEU A 127 -9.27 -7.36 15.98
C LEU A 127 -8.59 -7.57 14.62
N MET A 128 -9.34 -7.55 13.51
CA MET A 128 -8.78 -7.69 12.16
C MET A 128 -7.84 -6.53 11.83
N LEU A 129 -8.20 -5.29 12.16
CA LEU A 129 -7.33 -4.13 11.98
C LEU A 129 -6.02 -4.26 12.75
N LEU A 130 -6.09 -4.66 14.02
CA LEU A 130 -4.91 -4.92 14.84
C LEU A 130 -4.03 -6.01 14.21
N LEU A 131 -4.61 -7.11 13.73
CA LEU A 131 -3.85 -8.16 13.06
C LEU A 131 -3.20 -7.66 11.76
N CYS A 132 -3.90 -6.85 10.97
CA CYS A 132 -3.37 -6.26 9.74
C CYS A 132 -2.16 -5.34 9.99
N TRP A 133 -2.02 -4.72 11.17
CA TRP A 133 -0.85 -3.91 11.52
C TRP A 133 0.22 -4.70 12.25
N MET A 134 -0.16 -5.48 13.28
CA MET A 134 0.78 -6.13 14.17
C MET A 134 1.51 -7.30 13.51
N LEU A 135 0.84 -8.10 12.66
CA LEU A 135 1.49 -9.24 12.03
C LEU A 135 2.66 -8.82 11.11
N PRO A 136 2.52 -7.85 10.19
CA PRO A 136 3.64 -7.34 9.43
C PRO A 136 4.74 -6.75 10.32
N VAL A 137 4.38 -5.95 11.33
CA VAL A 137 5.34 -5.33 12.26
C VAL A 137 6.21 -6.37 12.96
N ILE A 138 5.61 -7.45 13.46
CA ILE A 138 6.34 -8.51 14.17
C ILE A 138 7.27 -9.25 13.19
N LEU A 139 6.73 -9.69 12.06
CA LEU A 139 7.48 -10.47 11.07
C LEU A 139 8.66 -9.67 10.52
N VAL A 140 8.41 -8.43 10.11
CA VAL A 140 9.41 -7.51 9.56
C VAL A 140 10.40 -7.07 10.65
N GLY A 141 9.95 -6.90 11.89
CA GLY A 141 10.81 -6.58 13.04
C GLY A 141 11.87 -7.65 13.28
N VAL A 142 11.48 -8.93 13.25
CA VAL A 142 12.43 -10.06 13.37
C VAL A 142 13.45 -10.04 12.22
N SER A 143 13.02 -9.78 10.98
CA SER A 143 13.93 -9.65 9.84
C SER A 143 14.92 -8.51 10.06
N THR A 144 14.43 -7.35 10.48
CA THR A 144 15.26 -6.16 10.73
C THR A 144 16.30 -6.43 11.81
N LEU A 145 15.93 -7.19 12.86
CA LEU A 145 16.88 -7.60 13.90
C LEU A 145 17.96 -8.53 13.34
N LEU A 146 17.62 -9.52 12.50
CA LEU A 146 18.60 -10.37 11.82
C LEU A 146 19.52 -9.54 10.92
N ASP A 147 18.95 -8.61 10.14
CA ASP A 147 19.66 -7.71 9.22
C ASP A 147 20.59 -6.73 9.94
N SER A 148 20.26 -6.34 11.18
CA SER A 148 21.10 -5.50 12.02
C SER A 148 22.39 -6.19 12.50
N ARG A 149 22.43 -7.53 12.46
CA ARG A 149 23.60 -8.33 12.88
C ARG A 149 24.49 -8.76 11.72
N LEU A 150 24.03 -8.59 10.48
CA LEU A 150 24.79 -8.95 9.28
C LEU A 150 25.99 -8.01 9.06
N PRO A 151 27.20 -8.53 8.78
CA PRO A 151 28.32 -7.69 8.37
C PRO A 151 28.11 -7.20 6.92
N LEU A 152 28.32 -5.90 6.70
CA LEU A 152 28.25 -5.30 5.36
C LEU A 152 29.63 -5.37 4.69
N CYS A 153 29.67 -5.87 3.45
CA CYS A 153 30.87 -5.87 2.62
C CYS A 153 30.85 -4.76 1.56
N ARG A 154 29.67 -4.22 1.25
CA ARG A 154 29.47 -3.10 0.33
C ARG A 154 28.82 -1.93 1.06
N ALA A 155 29.30 -0.72 0.78
CA ALA A 155 28.83 0.52 1.39
C ALA A 155 27.99 1.40 0.43
N GLN A 156 27.99 1.09 -0.86
CA GLN A 156 27.29 1.87 -1.88
C GLN A 156 25.93 1.26 -2.18
N LEU A 157 24.88 2.09 -2.12
CA LEU A 157 23.50 1.72 -2.38
C LEU A 157 22.97 2.51 -3.58
N ASP A 158 22.73 1.84 -4.71
CA ASP A 158 22.20 2.48 -5.92
C ASP A 158 20.67 2.66 -5.89
N ARG A 159 20.10 2.97 -4.71
CA ARG A 159 18.65 3.15 -4.50
C ARG A 159 18.34 4.43 -3.74
N ALA A 160 17.20 5.03 -4.09
CA ALA A 160 16.71 6.27 -3.47
C ALA A 160 16.18 6.05 -2.04
N TYR A 161 15.91 4.81 -1.65
CA TYR A 161 15.43 4.47 -0.31
C TYR A 161 15.94 3.10 0.13
N CYS A 162 16.01 2.90 1.44
CA CYS A 162 16.40 1.63 2.01
C CYS A 162 15.21 0.67 2.10
N ASN A 163 15.39 -0.56 1.65
CA ASN A 163 14.46 -1.66 1.90
C ASN A 163 15.18 -2.85 2.52
N ILE A 164 14.41 -3.78 3.11
CA ILE A 164 14.95 -4.97 3.79
C ILE A 164 15.83 -5.83 2.87
N TYR A 165 15.50 -5.92 1.58
CA TYR A 165 16.32 -6.65 0.60
C TYR A 165 17.69 -6.02 0.35
N SER A 166 17.81 -4.70 0.47
CA SER A 166 19.05 -3.97 0.20
C SER A 166 20.14 -4.36 1.20
N ILE A 167 19.78 -4.55 2.46
CA ILE A 167 20.75 -4.86 3.53
C ILE A 167 21.33 -6.26 3.34
N VAL A 168 20.49 -7.24 3.02
CA VAL A 168 20.96 -8.60 2.71
C VAL A 168 21.85 -8.61 1.48
N SER A 169 21.50 -7.86 0.43
CA SER A 169 22.32 -7.75 -0.79
C SER A 169 23.71 -7.13 -0.54
N LEU A 170 23.80 -6.16 0.38
CA LEU A 170 25.06 -5.48 0.74
C LEU A 170 25.93 -6.29 1.71
N SER A 171 25.38 -7.34 2.32
CA SER A 171 26.09 -8.18 3.28
C SER A 171 27.20 -9.01 2.63
N CYS A 172 28.15 -9.46 3.45
CA CYS A 172 29.25 -10.33 3.02
C CYS A 172 28.84 -11.75 2.56
N GLY A 173 27.53 -12.04 2.50
CA GLY A 173 27.02 -13.37 2.19
C GLY A 173 27.17 -14.35 3.38
N GLY A 174 27.13 -15.65 3.08
CA GLY A 174 27.23 -16.73 4.06
C GLY A 174 25.88 -17.22 4.60
N ALA A 175 25.93 -18.19 5.52
CA ALA A 175 24.74 -18.87 6.05
C ALA A 175 23.74 -17.90 6.72
N ALA A 176 24.24 -16.89 7.43
CA ALA A 176 23.39 -15.87 8.06
C ALA A 176 22.64 -15.00 7.03
N ALA A 177 23.30 -14.65 5.91
CA ALA A 177 22.68 -13.87 4.83
C ALA A 177 21.64 -14.72 4.07
N GLN A 178 21.94 -15.99 3.84
CA GLN A 178 20.99 -16.94 3.25
C GLN A 178 19.76 -17.14 4.13
N LEU A 179 19.95 -17.29 5.45
CA LEU A 179 18.85 -17.39 6.41
C LEU A 179 17.96 -16.15 6.38
N SER A 180 18.55 -14.94 6.39
CA SER A 180 17.77 -13.70 6.26
C SER A 180 17.02 -13.65 4.92
N GLY A 181 17.66 -14.01 3.81
CA GLY A 181 17.02 -14.08 2.49
C GLY A 181 15.81 -15.01 2.45
N ILE A 182 15.91 -16.21 3.04
CA ILE A 182 14.80 -17.17 3.15
C ILE A 182 13.69 -16.61 4.03
N TYR A 183 14.05 -16.00 5.17
CA TYR A 183 13.08 -15.39 6.08
C TYR A 183 12.30 -14.26 5.40
N ILE A 184 12.98 -13.40 4.63
CA ILE A 184 12.33 -12.34 3.84
C ILE A 184 11.36 -12.94 2.81
N LEU A 185 11.72 -14.04 2.15
CA LEU A 185 10.82 -14.74 1.22
C LEU A 185 9.55 -15.23 1.94
N LEU A 186 9.70 -15.79 3.15
CA LEU A 186 8.57 -16.21 3.98
C LEU A 186 7.66 -15.02 4.35
N ILE A 187 8.26 -13.88 4.72
CA ILE A 187 7.50 -12.65 5.02
C ILE A 187 6.70 -12.22 3.80
N VAL A 188 7.33 -12.05 2.64
CA VAL A 188 6.63 -11.60 1.43
C VAL A 188 5.54 -12.59 1.02
N THR A 189 5.78 -13.89 1.20
CA THR A 189 4.74 -14.91 0.97
C THR A 189 3.56 -14.72 1.91
N ALA A 190 3.81 -14.55 3.21
CA ALA A 190 2.78 -14.41 4.22
C ALA A 190 2.01 -13.08 4.13
N THR A 191 2.68 -11.96 3.85
CA THR A 191 2.08 -10.62 3.93
C THR A 191 1.67 -10.06 2.56
N VAL A 192 2.14 -10.63 1.45
CA VAL A 192 1.81 -10.15 0.10
C VAL A 192 1.10 -11.24 -0.70
N PHE A 193 1.76 -12.37 -0.98
CA PHE A 193 1.22 -13.39 -1.89
C PHE A 193 -0.05 -14.06 -1.36
N LEU A 194 -0.08 -14.46 -0.09
CA LEU A 194 -1.27 -15.08 0.50
C LEU A 194 -2.46 -14.10 0.56
N PRO A 195 -2.33 -12.85 1.07
CA PRO A 195 -3.40 -11.87 1.02
C PRO A 195 -3.88 -11.55 -0.41
N ALA A 196 -2.94 -11.45 -1.36
CA ALA A 196 -3.25 -11.23 -2.78
C ALA A 196 -4.06 -12.39 -3.38
N ALA A 197 -3.64 -13.62 -3.15
CA ALA A 197 -4.35 -14.81 -3.63
C ALA A 197 -5.76 -14.90 -3.02
N PHE A 198 -5.88 -14.66 -1.72
CA PHE A 198 -7.16 -14.64 -1.03
C PHE A 198 -8.11 -13.56 -1.57
N MET A 199 -7.58 -12.37 -1.83
CA MET A 199 -8.33 -11.26 -2.40
C MET A 199 -8.83 -11.59 -3.81
N LEU A 200 -7.96 -12.11 -4.68
CA LEU A 200 -8.32 -12.50 -6.05
C LEU A 200 -9.37 -13.61 -6.04
N PHE A 201 -9.19 -14.62 -5.19
CA PHE A 201 -10.17 -15.69 -5.01
C PHE A 201 -11.53 -15.14 -4.56
N SER A 202 -11.55 -14.27 -3.57
CA SER A 202 -12.77 -13.66 -3.04
C SER A 202 -13.53 -12.88 -4.13
N TYR A 203 -12.84 -12.03 -4.88
CA TYR A 203 -13.46 -11.26 -5.97
C TYR A 203 -13.86 -12.12 -7.17
N ALA A 204 -13.10 -13.16 -7.51
CA ALA A 204 -13.49 -14.11 -8.54
C ALA A 204 -14.80 -14.83 -8.18
N ARG A 205 -14.95 -15.24 -6.91
CA ARG A 205 -16.20 -15.84 -6.39
C ARG A 205 -17.36 -14.85 -6.42
N ILE A 206 -17.15 -13.61 -6.00
CA ILE A 206 -18.17 -12.54 -6.07
C ILE A 206 -18.62 -12.35 -7.52
N LEU A 207 -17.67 -12.20 -8.44
CA LEU A 207 -17.96 -11.98 -9.86
C LEU A 207 -18.73 -13.17 -10.45
N PHE A 208 -18.32 -14.40 -10.15
CA PHE A 208 -19.01 -15.60 -10.62
C PHE A 208 -20.47 -15.66 -10.15
N ILE A 209 -20.74 -15.36 -8.88
CA ILE A 209 -22.12 -15.33 -8.34
C ILE A 209 -22.92 -14.21 -9.00
N CYS A 210 -22.30 -13.05 -9.21
CA CYS A 210 -22.95 -11.88 -9.80
C CYS A 210 -23.29 -12.09 -11.28
N LEU A 211 -22.41 -12.75 -12.05
CA LEU A 211 -22.64 -13.12 -13.45
C LEU A 211 -23.73 -14.17 -13.61
N ARG A 212 -23.93 -15.04 -12.61
CA ARG A 212 -25.06 -16.00 -12.58
C ARG A 212 -26.40 -15.35 -12.22
N ARG A 213 -26.42 -14.09 -11.79
CA ARG A 213 -27.64 -13.33 -11.50
C ARG A 213 -27.93 -12.29 -12.61
N SER A 214 -29.04 -11.57 -12.49
CA SER A 214 -29.46 -10.54 -13.45
C SER A 214 -28.35 -9.51 -13.75
N ARG A 215 -28.28 -9.05 -15.01
CA ARG A 215 -27.32 -8.03 -15.49
C ARG A 215 -27.27 -6.77 -14.61
N SER A 216 -28.41 -6.35 -14.05
CA SER A 216 -28.50 -5.19 -13.15
C SER A 216 -27.75 -5.41 -11.82
N PHE A 217 -27.80 -6.62 -11.27
CA PHE A 217 -27.10 -7.00 -10.04
C PHE A 217 -25.59 -7.12 -10.27
N SER A 218 -25.19 -7.66 -11.43
CA SER A 218 -23.79 -7.76 -11.84
C SER A 218 -23.11 -6.38 -11.99
N SER A 219 -23.79 -5.42 -12.64
CA SER A 219 -23.27 -4.07 -12.82
C SER A 219 -23.02 -3.34 -11.48
N LYS A 220 -23.96 -3.45 -10.53
CA LYS A 220 -23.81 -2.86 -9.19
C LYS A 220 -22.68 -3.49 -8.39
N ALA A 221 -22.52 -4.81 -8.46
CA ALA A 221 -21.43 -5.50 -7.77
C ALA A 221 -20.06 -5.11 -8.34
N LEU A 222 -19.94 -5.04 -9.67
CA LEU A 222 -18.72 -4.62 -10.36
C LEU A 222 -18.30 -3.20 -9.96
N GLN A 223 -19.25 -2.26 -9.87
CA GLN A 223 -18.98 -0.89 -9.43
C GLN A 223 -18.42 -0.79 -7.99
N THR A 224 -18.73 -1.76 -7.12
CA THR A 224 -18.22 -1.77 -5.73
C THR A 224 -16.88 -2.51 -5.60
N CYS A 225 -16.58 -3.47 -6.48
CA CYS A 225 -15.33 -4.25 -6.44
C CYS A 225 -14.20 -3.62 -7.25
N LEU A 226 -14.55 -2.90 -8.32
CA LEU A 226 -13.60 -2.26 -9.23
C LEU A 226 -12.58 -1.35 -8.52
N PRO A 227 -12.94 -0.52 -7.52
CA PRO A 227 -11.99 0.32 -6.80
C PRO A 227 -10.86 -0.49 -6.14
N HIS A 228 -11.20 -1.56 -5.45
CA HIS A 228 -10.23 -2.40 -4.75
C HIS A 228 -9.35 -3.19 -5.70
N LEU A 229 -9.93 -3.70 -6.79
CA LEU A 229 -9.18 -4.39 -7.84
C LEU A 229 -8.22 -3.44 -8.53
N LEU A 230 -8.64 -2.22 -8.86
CA LEU A 230 -7.77 -1.20 -9.47
C LEU A 230 -6.59 -0.84 -8.56
N VAL A 231 -6.86 -0.60 -7.27
CA VAL A 231 -5.81 -0.32 -6.28
C VAL A 231 -4.85 -1.51 -6.15
N PHE A 232 -5.37 -2.73 -6.09
CA PHE A 232 -4.54 -3.92 -5.99
C PHE A 232 -3.69 -4.17 -7.23
N PHE A 233 -4.26 -4.07 -8.44
CA PHE A 233 -3.50 -4.24 -9.67
C PHE A 233 -2.42 -3.16 -9.79
N ASN A 234 -2.73 -1.92 -9.40
CA ASN A 234 -1.75 -0.85 -9.37
C ASN A 234 -0.58 -1.19 -8.42
N TYR A 235 -0.86 -1.53 -7.15
CA TYR A 235 0.18 -1.95 -6.21
C TYR A 235 0.99 -3.15 -6.71
N SER A 236 0.32 -4.15 -7.29
CA SER A 236 0.96 -5.38 -7.79
C SER A 236 1.85 -5.12 -9.00
N ILE A 237 1.38 -4.31 -9.96
CA ILE A 237 2.17 -3.89 -11.12
C ILE A 237 3.38 -3.09 -10.66
N SER A 238 3.21 -2.18 -9.70
CA SER A 238 4.32 -1.42 -9.15
C SER A 238 5.37 -2.29 -8.47
N VAL A 239 4.96 -3.24 -7.63
CA VAL A 239 5.92 -4.17 -7.00
C VAL A 239 6.63 -5.03 -8.06
N TYR A 240 5.91 -5.50 -9.07
CA TYR A 240 6.48 -6.27 -10.18
C TYR A 240 7.48 -5.46 -11.01
N LEU A 241 7.14 -4.21 -11.35
CA LEU A 241 8.02 -3.31 -12.08
C LEU A 241 9.26 -2.97 -11.25
N ASP A 242 9.13 -2.72 -9.95
CA ASP A 242 10.27 -2.48 -9.05
C ASP A 242 11.21 -3.68 -9.11
N LEU A 243 10.68 -4.91 -8.94
CA LEU A 243 11.40 -6.19 -9.03
C LEU A 243 12.13 -6.38 -10.37
N MET A 244 11.45 -6.13 -11.49
CA MET A 244 12.00 -6.30 -12.83
C MET A 244 13.10 -5.28 -13.14
N LEU A 245 12.91 -4.02 -12.72
CA LEU A 245 13.96 -3.01 -12.84
C LEU A 245 15.21 -3.41 -12.06
N ARG A 246 15.09 -4.09 -10.90
CA ARG A 246 16.25 -4.61 -10.15
C ARG A 246 17.08 -5.59 -10.97
N HIS A 247 16.44 -6.45 -11.76
CA HIS A 247 17.12 -7.46 -12.54
C HIS A 247 17.76 -6.90 -13.81
N LEU A 248 17.11 -5.95 -14.48
CA LEU A 248 17.58 -5.39 -15.75
C LEU A 248 18.72 -4.37 -15.58
N GLN A 249 18.88 -3.77 -14.41
CA GLN A 249 19.71 -2.57 -14.23
C GLN A 249 21.00 -2.79 -13.44
N SER A 250 21.47 -4.03 -13.28
CA SER A 250 22.81 -4.34 -12.73
C SER A 250 23.99 -3.68 -13.50
N ASN A 251 23.73 -2.92 -14.58
CA ASN A 251 24.72 -2.37 -15.51
C ASN A 251 24.60 -0.84 -15.81
N ARG A 252 23.72 -0.05 -15.15
CA ARG A 252 23.58 1.41 -15.43
C ARG A 252 23.25 2.23 -14.18
N GLU A 253 24.05 3.26 -13.88
CA GLU A 253 24.05 3.93 -12.56
C GLU A 253 23.23 5.24 -12.42
N SER A 254 22.79 5.93 -13.49
CA SER A 254 22.29 7.33 -13.32
C SER A 254 20.77 7.56 -13.36
N ASP A 255 19.97 6.73 -14.07
CA ASP A 255 18.51 6.94 -14.23
C ASP A 255 17.65 6.03 -13.31
N THR A 256 18.29 5.17 -12.52
CA THR A 256 17.65 4.05 -11.81
C THR A 256 16.90 4.49 -10.55
N THR A 257 17.44 5.45 -9.80
CA THR A 257 16.83 6.06 -8.61
C THR A 257 15.50 6.72 -8.95
N LEU A 258 15.43 7.41 -10.09
CA LEU A 258 14.25 8.13 -10.53
C LEU A 258 13.11 7.19 -10.94
N ILE A 259 13.41 6.19 -11.77
CA ILE A 259 12.38 5.28 -12.28
C ILE A 259 11.87 4.37 -11.14
N THR A 260 12.77 3.91 -10.25
CA THR A 260 12.39 3.10 -9.08
C THR A 260 11.53 3.91 -8.09
N SER A 261 11.80 5.21 -7.93
CA SER A 261 10.94 6.07 -7.11
C SER A 261 9.54 6.21 -7.72
N MET A 262 9.43 6.49 -9.03
CA MET A 262 8.13 6.63 -9.74
C MET A 262 7.25 5.39 -9.62
N VAL A 263 7.86 4.20 -9.68
CA VAL A 263 7.16 2.92 -9.56
C VAL A 263 6.44 2.77 -8.21
N ILE A 264 6.95 3.35 -7.13
CA ILE A 264 6.34 3.28 -5.79
C ILE A 264 5.33 4.40 -5.56
N LEU A 265 5.46 5.49 -6.32
CA LEU A 265 4.67 6.72 -6.16
C LEU A 265 3.34 6.67 -6.92
N VAL A 266 3.28 5.95 -8.05
CA VAL A 266 2.06 5.77 -8.85
C VAL A 266 0.91 5.09 -8.07
N PRO A 267 1.16 4.05 -7.24
CA PRO A 267 0.14 3.46 -6.37
C PRO A 267 -0.45 4.45 -5.36
N THR A 268 0.38 5.27 -4.73
CA THR A 268 -0.07 6.21 -3.68
C THR A 268 -0.95 7.33 -4.23
N VAL A 269 -0.75 7.76 -5.48
CA VAL A 269 -1.54 8.84 -6.10
C VAL A 269 -2.92 8.36 -6.54
N LEU A 270 -3.04 7.11 -7.00
CA LEU A 270 -4.31 6.57 -7.50
C LEU A 270 -5.24 6.11 -6.37
N ASN A 271 -4.71 5.78 -5.19
CA ASN A 271 -5.47 5.44 -3.99
C ASN A 271 -6.59 6.47 -3.67
N PRO A 272 -6.28 7.76 -3.44
CA PRO A 272 -7.27 8.77 -3.11
C PRO A 272 -8.23 9.08 -4.26
N VAL A 273 -7.77 9.00 -5.51
CA VAL A 273 -8.64 9.22 -6.68
C VAL A 273 -9.72 8.15 -6.73
N VAL A 274 -9.34 6.89 -6.56
CA VAL A 274 -10.25 5.75 -6.61
C VAL A 274 -11.24 5.76 -5.44
N TYR A 275 -10.78 6.01 -4.21
CA TYR A 275 -11.66 6.03 -3.03
C TYR A 275 -12.44 7.35 -2.90
N GLY A 276 -11.85 8.49 -3.22
CA GLY A 276 -12.50 9.80 -3.18
C GLY A 276 -13.64 9.95 -4.19
N LEU A 277 -13.46 9.45 -5.42
CA LEU A 277 -14.55 9.42 -6.43
C LEU A 277 -15.71 8.54 -5.97
N LYS A 278 -15.42 7.39 -5.33
CA LYS A 278 -16.44 6.51 -4.76
C LYS A 278 -17.17 7.14 -3.58
N LEU A 279 -16.46 7.83 -2.68
CA LEU A 279 -17.10 8.53 -1.56
C LEU A 279 -18.04 9.63 -2.06
N LYS A 280 -17.66 10.40 -3.09
CA LYS A 280 -18.51 11.43 -3.70
C LYS A 280 -19.77 10.84 -4.34
N GLU A 281 -19.66 9.71 -5.03
CA GLU A 281 -20.78 9.00 -5.65
C GLU A 281 -21.75 8.48 -4.57
N VAL A 282 -21.23 7.82 -3.52
CA VAL A 282 -22.01 7.36 -2.35
C VAL A 282 -22.71 8.53 -1.68
N PHE A 283 -22.00 9.66 -1.52
CA PHE A 283 -22.57 10.89 -0.96
C PHE A 283 -23.76 11.39 -1.73
N THR A 284 -23.60 11.46 -3.04
CA THR A 284 -24.60 12.02 -3.94
C THR A 284 -25.84 11.13 -3.93
N HIS A 285 -25.66 9.80 -3.86
CA HIS A 285 -26.77 8.85 -3.70
C HIS A 285 -27.48 8.98 -2.35
N VAL A 286 -26.74 9.08 -1.24
CA VAL A 286 -27.33 9.26 0.10
C VAL A 286 -28.09 10.59 0.19
N LYS A 287 -27.51 11.69 -0.33
CA LYS A 287 -28.14 13.01 -0.38
C LYS A 287 -29.44 12.98 -1.19
N ARG A 288 -29.47 12.29 -2.33
CA ARG A 288 -30.69 12.11 -3.14
C ARG A 288 -31.77 11.27 -2.42
N LEU A 289 -31.38 10.21 -1.72
CA LEU A 289 -32.31 9.39 -0.95
C LEU A 289 -32.92 10.18 0.24
N LEU A 290 -32.11 11.02 0.89
CA LEU A 290 -32.57 11.89 1.98
C LEU A 290 -33.41 13.07 1.47
N SER A 291 -33.17 13.58 0.26
CA SER A 291 -34.03 14.60 -0.34
C SER A 291 -35.36 14.02 -0.81
N CYS A 292 -35.39 12.79 -1.36
CA CYS A 292 -36.65 12.13 -1.71
C CYS A 292 -37.50 11.74 -0.49
N ARG A 293 -36.90 11.57 0.70
CA ARG A 293 -37.64 11.28 1.94
C ARG A 293 -38.22 12.53 2.60
N ARG A 294 -37.98 13.71 2.05
CA ARG A 294 -38.52 14.98 2.57
C ARG A 294 -39.79 15.43 1.85
N ASP A 295 -40.16 14.78 0.74
CA ASP A 295 -41.34 15.11 -0.08
C ASP A 295 -42.47 14.06 0.00
N SER A 296 -42.49 13.24 1.07
CA SER A 296 -43.53 12.23 1.36
C SER A 296 -43.98 12.35 2.81
#